data_AF-A0A838TKH6-F1
#
_entry.id   AF-A0A838TKH6-F1
#
_cell.length_a   1.000
_cell.length_b   1.000
_cell.length_c   1.000
_cell.angle_alpha   90.00
_cell.angle_beta   90.00
_cell.angle_gamma   90.00
#
_symmetry.space_group_name_H-M   'P 1'
#
loop_
_entity.id
_entity.type
_entity.pdbx_description
1 polymer ?
#
loop_
_entity_poly.entity_id
_entity_poly.type
_entity_poly.pdbx_seq_one_letter_code
_entity_poly.pdbx_strand_id
1 'polypeptide(L)'
;IGRLPVRVVCEELTADDLYKIMKFSEGSILRQYERAFRAYGIEVSFEDEALLLIASAAALEKTGARGLLTVWEKLFRDYKYYLAGSGLTQLRVTEELVREPRLVLERLMAQGQEQEKETLRLEAQKFADEFSREHGVDFEFDDSALQRLVERAVAERMKMSDLCAHLFKDFQFGLSLIRKNTGKKKFVLNQAAIDAPDKFLSELVLQSYGPGGDRPAE
;
A
#
# COMPACT_ATOMS: atom_id res chain seq x y z
N ILE A 1 60.24 23.11 -1.83
CA ILE A 1 60.10 22.23 -0.64
C ILE A 1 60.09 23.02 0.69
N GLY A 2 60.80 24.15 0.85
CA GLY A 2 60.93 24.86 2.14
C GLY A 2 59.71 25.65 2.70
N ARG A 3 58.55 25.66 2.02
CA ARG A 3 57.35 26.42 2.46
C ARG A 3 56.20 25.57 3.01
N LEU A 4 56.38 24.25 3.09
CA LEU A 4 55.42 23.29 3.66
C LEU A 4 56.17 22.42 4.67
N PRO A 5 56.43 22.93 5.89
CA PRO A 5 57.26 22.24 6.89
C PRO A 5 56.55 21.04 7.53
N VAL A 6 55.21 21.00 7.49
CA VAL A 6 54.41 19.91 8.05
C VAL A 6 54.02 18.94 6.93
N ARG A 7 54.29 17.66 7.15
CA ARG A 7 53.87 16.56 6.29
C ARG A 7 53.01 15.60 7.11
N VAL A 8 51.88 15.23 6.55
CA VAL A 8 50.98 14.21 7.11
C VAL A 8 50.78 13.16 6.05
N VAL A 9 50.83 11.90 6.45
CA VAL A 9 50.50 10.75 5.60
C VAL A 9 49.17 10.21 6.10
N CYS A 10 48.21 10.04 5.21
CA CYS A 10 46.93 9.42 5.51
C CYS A 10 46.97 7.96 5.08
N GLU A 11 46.49 7.08 5.94
CA GLU A 11 46.32 5.66 5.63
C GLU A 11 45.09 5.44 4.73
N GLU A 12 45.12 4.35 3.95
CA GLU A 12 43.96 3.95 3.15
C GLU A 12 42.84 3.42 4.07
N LEU A 13 41.60 3.74 3.72
CA LEU A 13 40.44 3.31 4.49
C LEU A 13 40.13 1.84 4.22
N THR A 14 40.05 1.04 5.29
CA THR A 14 39.60 -0.36 5.23
C THR A 14 38.07 -0.46 5.24
N ALA A 15 37.53 -1.65 4.98
CA ALA A 15 36.09 -1.90 5.10
C ALA A 15 35.58 -1.62 6.52
N ASP A 16 36.34 -1.99 7.55
CA ASP A 16 36.02 -1.69 8.95
C ASP A 16 35.95 -0.18 9.23
N ASP A 17 36.87 0.60 8.64
CA ASP A 17 36.86 2.05 8.79
C ASP A 17 35.63 2.67 8.12
N LEU A 18 35.27 2.18 6.93
CA LEU A 18 34.06 2.61 6.22
C LEU A 18 32.79 2.27 7.00
N TYR A 19 32.73 1.08 7.62
CA TYR A 19 31.63 0.71 8.52
C TYR A 19 31.51 1.68 9.71
N LYS A 20 32.64 1.97 10.38
CA LYS A 20 32.66 2.93 11.51
C LYS A 20 32.23 4.33 11.08
N ILE A 21 32.70 4.80 9.91
CA ILE A 21 32.30 6.10 9.35
C ILE A 21 30.79 6.14 9.09
N MET A 22 30.19 5.06 8.58
CA MET A 22 28.73 5.00 8.37
C MET A 22 27.94 4.98 9.67
N LYS A 23 28.41 4.27 10.70
CA LYS A 23 27.61 4.05 11.92
C LYS A 23 27.79 5.15 12.97
N PHE A 24 28.99 5.69 13.12
CA PHE A 24 29.33 6.56 14.27
C PHE A 24 29.59 8.02 13.91
N SER A 25 29.76 8.36 12.63
CA SER A 25 29.95 9.76 12.22
C SER A 25 28.66 10.58 12.41
N GLU A 26 28.77 11.79 12.96
CA GLU A 26 27.62 12.69 13.17
C GLU A 26 26.88 13.02 11.86
N GLY A 27 27.63 13.13 10.76
CA GLY A 27 27.12 13.42 9.42
C GLY A 27 27.03 12.18 8.52
N SER A 28 26.87 10.99 9.09
CA SER A 28 26.98 9.75 8.32
C SER A 28 25.95 9.62 7.21
N ILE A 29 26.35 8.92 6.14
CA ILE A 29 25.46 8.58 5.03
C ILE A 29 24.22 7.81 5.49
N LEU A 30 24.35 6.99 6.53
CA LEU A 30 23.24 6.26 7.14
C LEU A 30 22.16 7.23 7.64
N ARG A 31 22.53 8.25 8.42
CA ARG A 31 21.59 9.27 8.90
C ARG A 31 20.97 10.08 7.77
N GLN A 32 21.72 10.31 6.69
CA GLN A 32 21.19 11.01 5.51
C GLN A 32 20.12 10.19 4.80
N TYR A 33 20.33 8.89 4.63
CA TYR A 33 19.35 8.00 4.01
C TYR A 33 18.14 7.72 4.91
N GLU A 34 18.33 7.60 6.23
CA GLU A 34 17.20 7.57 7.18
C GLU A 34 16.28 8.78 7.02
N ARG A 35 16.87 9.98 6.90
CA ARG A 35 16.10 11.22 6.67
C ARG A 35 15.45 11.24 5.29
N ALA A 36 16.13 10.74 4.26
CA ALA A 36 15.59 10.68 2.91
C ALA A 36 14.36 9.76 2.83
N PHE A 37 14.44 8.55 3.40
CA PHE A 37 13.29 7.63 3.45
C PHE A 37 12.14 8.18 4.31
N ARG A 38 12.46 8.84 5.42
CA ARG A 38 11.44 9.49 6.27
C ARG A 38 10.66 10.57 5.52
N ALA A 39 11.29 11.30 4.60
CA ALA A 39 10.60 12.29 3.76
C ALA A 39 9.52 11.65 2.85
N TYR A 40 9.64 10.36 2.55
CA TYR A 40 8.65 9.57 1.83
C TYR A 40 7.67 8.83 2.76
N GLY A 41 7.72 9.07 4.07
CA GLY A 41 6.87 8.40 5.07
C GLY A 41 7.34 6.98 5.42
N ILE A 42 8.60 6.62 5.12
CA ILE A 42 9.14 5.28 5.33
C ILE A 42 10.17 5.32 6.47
N GLU A 43 9.94 4.53 7.51
CA GLU A 43 10.92 4.27 8.57
C GLU A 43 11.87 3.16 8.13
N VAL A 44 13.13 3.51 7.90
CA VAL A 44 14.17 2.55 7.53
C VAL A 44 15.01 2.15 8.73
N SER A 45 15.35 0.86 8.83
CA SER A 45 16.28 0.31 9.81
C SER A 45 17.35 -0.52 9.10
N PHE A 46 18.58 -0.51 9.63
CA PHE A 46 19.73 -1.19 9.03
C PHE A 46 20.28 -2.23 9.99
N GLU A 47 20.45 -3.46 9.49
CA GLU A 47 21.17 -4.51 10.21
C GLU A 47 22.68 -4.34 10.08
N ASP A 48 23.42 -4.79 11.08
CA ASP A 48 24.87 -4.61 11.11
C ASP A 48 25.56 -5.41 10.00
N GLU A 49 25.05 -6.61 9.70
CA GLU A 49 25.49 -7.48 8.61
C GLU A 49 25.34 -6.78 7.25
N ALA A 50 24.23 -6.08 7.03
CA ALA A 50 23.99 -5.31 5.82
C ALA A 50 24.99 -4.15 5.67
N LEU A 51 25.25 -3.42 6.77
CA LEU A 51 26.22 -2.33 6.78
C LEU A 51 27.64 -2.81 6.52
N LEU A 52 28.04 -3.98 7.05
CA LEU A 52 29.34 -4.59 6.79
C LEU A 52 29.50 -4.99 5.31
N LEU A 53 28.45 -5.54 4.69
CA LEU A 53 28.46 -5.84 3.26
C LEU A 53 28.60 -4.58 2.41
N ILE A 54 27.85 -3.52 2.74
CA ILE A 54 27.93 -2.24 2.04
C ILE A 54 29.33 -1.63 2.18
N ALA A 55 29.92 -1.70 3.38
CA ALA A 55 31.29 -1.23 3.61
C ALA A 55 32.32 -2.00 2.78
N SER A 56 32.18 -3.32 2.72
CA SER A 56 33.04 -4.20 1.92
C SER A 56 32.92 -3.89 0.42
N ALA A 57 31.70 -3.69 -0.07
CA ALA A 57 31.47 -3.28 -1.46
C ALA A 57 32.07 -1.91 -1.77
N ALA A 58 31.98 -0.95 -0.85
CA ALA A 58 32.55 0.38 -1.03
C ALA A 58 34.09 0.40 -0.98
N ALA A 59 34.71 -0.48 -0.20
CA ALA A 59 36.16 -0.64 -0.19
C ALA A 59 36.69 -1.09 -1.57
N LEU A 60 35.93 -1.93 -2.29
CA LEU A 60 36.27 -2.38 -3.64
C LEU A 60 36.24 -1.26 -4.69
N GLU A 61 35.48 -0.19 -4.46
CA GLU A 61 35.42 0.97 -5.36
C GLU A 61 36.71 1.81 -5.31
N LYS A 62 37.62 1.59 -4.34
CA LYS A 62 38.94 2.25 -4.21
C LYS A 62 38.92 3.78 -4.33
N THR A 63 37.85 4.40 -3.86
CA THR A 63 37.66 5.87 -3.88
C THR A 63 37.57 6.46 -2.47
N GLY A 64 37.97 5.68 -1.45
CA GLY A 64 37.84 6.03 -0.03
C GLY A 64 36.37 6.18 0.38
N ALA A 65 36.08 7.08 1.32
CA ALA A 65 34.73 7.29 1.86
C ALA A 65 33.70 7.72 0.80
N ARG A 66 34.12 8.25 -0.35
CA ARG A 66 33.22 8.60 -1.46
C ARG A 66 32.57 7.37 -2.09
N GLY A 67 33.24 6.21 -2.03
CA GLY A 67 32.70 4.94 -2.53
C GLY A 67 31.41 4.53 -1.83
N LEU A 68 31.23 4.92 -0.57
CA LEU A 68 29.99 4.71 0.17
C LEU A 68 28.80 5.34 -0.55
N LEU A 69 28.91 6.59 -0.98
CA LEU A 69 27.81 7.28 -1.66
C LEU A 69 27.41 6.56 -2.96
N THR A 70 28.40 6.09 -3.71
CA THR A 70 28.17 5.34 -4.96
C THR A 70 27.44 4.03 -4.70
N VAL A 71 27.88 3.24 -3.71
CA VAL A 71 27.24 1.95 -3.39
C VAL A 71 25.82 2.15 -2.88
N TRP A 72 25.61 3.13 -1.98
CA TRP A 72 24.30 3.44 -1.43
C TRP A 72 23.32 3.91 -2.52
N GLU A 73 23.75 4.80 -3.41
CA GLU A 73 22.90 5.30 -4.48
C GLU A 73 22.53 4.18 -5.47
N LYS A 74 23.48 3.30 -5.81
CA LYS A 74 23.19 2.11 -6.62
C LYS A 74 22.16 1.19 -5.95
N LEU A 75 22.29 0.96 -4.64
CA LEU A 75 21.43 0.06 -3.89
C LEU A 75 20.01 0.61 -3.70
N PHE A 76 19.89 1.87 -3.30
CA PHE A 76 18.61 2.44 -2.84
C PHE A 76 17.87 3.25 -3.92
N ARG A 77 18.43 3.44 -5.11
CA ARG A 77 17.75 4.19 -6.19
C ARG A 77 16.36 3.64 -6.49
N ASP A 78 16.28 2.34 -6.79
CA ASP A 78 15.01 1.71 -7.15
C ASP A 78 14.06 1.69 -5.95
N TYR A 79 14.57 1.41 -4.76
CA TYR A 79 13.80 1.46 -3.51
C TYR A 79 13.15 2.83 -3.28
N LYS A 80 13.89 3.94 -3.45
CA LYS A 80 13.35 5.29 -3.31
C LYS A 80 12.24 5.57 -4.33
N TYR A 81 12.36 5.05 -5.55
CA TYR A 81 11.38 5.25 -6.61
C TYR A 81 10.10 4.45 -6.38
N TYR A 82 10.23 3.14 -6.13
CA TYR A 82 9.10 2.23 -6.06
C TYR A 82 8.40 2.22 -4.70
N LEU A 83 9.13 2.42 -3.60
CA LEU A 83 8.48 2.47 -2.28
C LEU A 83 7.68 3.75 -2.11
N ALA A 84 8.03 4.84 -2.80
CA ALA A 84 7.25 6.07 -2.79
C ALA A 84 5.85 5.82 -3.36
N GLY A 85 4.83 5.83 -2.50
CA GLY A 85 3.44 5.57 -2.88
C GLY A 85 3.04 4.08 -2.87
N SER A 86 3.91 3.17 -2.41
CA SER A 86 3.58 1.74 -2.27
C SER A 86 2.70 1.39 -1.06
N GLY A 87 2.40 2.37 -0.21
CA GLY A 87 1.68 2.17 1.07
C GLY A 87 2.54 1.60 2.20
N LEU A 88 3.77 1.14 1.90
CA LEU A 88 4.68 0.62 2.92
C LEU A 88 5.23 1.74 3.80
N THR A 89 5.17 1.55 5.11
CA THR A 89 5.63 2.52 6.11
C THR A 89 6.98 2.15 6.73
N GLN A 90 7.46 0.92 6.53
CA GLN A 90 8.70 0.43 7.12
C GLN A 90 9.57 -0.32 6.10
N LEU A 91 10.88 -0.11 6.17
CA LEU A 91 11.88 -0.82 5.38
C LEU A 91 12.98 -1.36 6.29
N ARG A 92 13.23 -2.67 6.25
CA ARG A 92 14.35 -3.30 6.95
C ARG A 92 15.43 -3.67 5.96
N VAL A 93 16.61 -3.09 6.13
CA VAL A 93 17.79 -3.36 5.31
C VAL A 93 18.58 -4.49 5.94
N THR A 94 18.35 -5.69 5.40
CA THR A 94 18.97 -6.95 5.82
C THR A 94 20.12 -7.34 4.90
N GLU A 95 20.86 -8.38 5.28
CA GLU A 95 21.89 -8.97 4.41
C GLU A 95 21.32 -9.39 3.04
N GLU A 96 20.12 -10.00 3.03
CA GLU A 96 19.42 -10.43 1.82
C GLU A 96 19.14 -9.26 0.88
N LEU A 97 18.71 -8.11 1.41
CA LEU A 97 18.44 -6.91 0.62
C LEU A 97 19.69 -6.42 -0.11
N VAL A 98 20.85 -6.44 0.56
CA VAL A 98 22.12 -6.01 -0.04
C VAL A 98 22.59 -6.97 -1.13
N ARG A 99 22.38 -8.28 -0.96
CA ARG A 99 22.80 -9.32 -1.93
C ARG A 99 21.86 -9.41 -3.12
N GLU A 100 20.55 -9.38 -2.88
CA GLU A 100 19.50 -9.60 -3.87
C GLU A 100 18.47 -8.45 -3.87
N PRO A 101 18.88 -7.21 -4.17
CA PRO A 101 18.04 -6.03 -4.01
C PRO A 101 16.78 -6.06 -4.87
N ARG A 102 16.85 -6.59 -6.09
CA ARG A 102 15.68 -6.66 -6.98
C ARG A 102 14.62 -7.62 -6.46
N LEU A 103 15.04 -8.78 -6.00
CA LEU A 103 14.14 -9.83 -5.56
C LEU A 103 13.40 -9.42 -4.27
N VAL A 104 14.11 -8.81 -3.32
CA VAL A 104 13.48 -8.24 -2.11
C VAL A 104 12.51 -7.12 -2.47
N LEU A 105 12.87 -6.24 -3.41
CA LEU A 105 11.99 -5.17 -3.85
C LEU A 105 10.69 -5.70 -4.48
N GLU A 106 10.77 -6.70 -5.35
CA GLU A 106 9.60 -7.34 -5.95
C GLU A 106 8.67 -7.95 -4.88
N ARG A 107 9.24 -8.63 -3.88
CA ARG A 107 8.46 -9.17 -2.75
C ARG A 107 7.78 -8.06 -1.95
N LEU A 108 8.48 -6.96 -1.66
CA LEU A 108 7.90 -5.82 -0.94
C LEU A 108 6.76 -5.17 -1.73
N MET A 109 6.93 -4.99 -3.04
CA MET A 109 5.87 -4.44 -3.90
C MET A 109 4.64 -5.35 -3.95
N ALA A 110 4.84 -6.67 -4.03
CA ALA A 110 3.74 -7.63 -3.98
C ALA A 110 2.99 -7.57 -2.64
N GLN A 111 3.70 -7.44 -1.51
CA GLN A 111 3.11 -7.28 -0.19
C GLN A 111 2.34 -5.97 -0.03
N GLY A 112 2.89 -4.86 -0.53
CA GLY A 112 2.22 -3.54 -0.49
C GLY A 112 0.91 -3.54 -1.26
N GLN A 113 0.88 -4.12 -2.46
CA GLN A 113 -0.34 -4.25 -3.25
C GLN A 113 -1.40 -5.12 -2.55
N GLU A 114 -0.98 -6.19 -1.88
CA GLU A 114 -1.92 -7.05 -1.15
C GLU A 114 -2.51 -6.32 0.07
N GLN A 115 -1.68 -5.58 0.82
CA GLN A 115 -2.14 -4.75 1.94
C GLN A 115 -3.08 -3.63 1.50
N GLU A 116 -2.81 -2.98 0.36
CA GLU A 116 -3.68 -1.94 -0.19
C GLU A 116 -5.05 -2.53 -0.57
N LYS A 117 -5.08 -3.69 -1.23
CA LYS A 117 -6.33 -4.40 -1.55
C LYS A 117 -7.12 -4.78 -0.29
N GLU A 118 -6.45 -5.31 0.72
CA GLU A 118 -7.10 -5.67 2.00
C GLU A 118 -7.63 -4.42 2.72
N THR A 119 -6.91 -3.31 2.69
CA THR A 119 -7.38 -2.03 3.25
C THR A 119 -8.66 -1.56 2.54
N LEU A 120 -8.68 -1.59 1.20
CA LEU A 120 -9.85 -1.26 0.40
C LEU A 120 -11.04 -2.21 0.67
N ARG A 121 -10.79 -3.51 0.85
CA ARG A 121 -11.82 -4.48 1.25
C ARG A 121 -12.45 -4.13 2.60
N LEU A 122 -11.63 -3.81 3.60
CA LEU A 122 -12.10 -3.42 4.92
C LEU A 122 -12.90 -2.11 4.87
N GLU A 123 -12.52 -1.15 4.03
CA GLU A 123 -13.30 0.08 3.82
C GLU A 123 -14.67 -0.21 3.20
N ALA A 124 -14.74 -1.09 2.19
CA ALA A 124 -16.00 -1.50 1.59
C ALA A 124 -16.92 -2.21 2.60
N GLN A 125 -16.35 -3.08 3.45
CA GLN A 125 -17.10 -3.76 4.51
C GLN A 125 -17.62 -2.79 5.57
N LYS A 126 -16.80 -1.82 6.00
CA LYS A 126 -17.23 -0.76 6.92
C LYS A 126 -18.39 0.06 6.36
N PHE A 127 -18.34 0.40 5.07
CA PHE A 127 -19.45 1.07 4.40
C PHE A 127 -20.74 0.24 4.48
N ALA A 128 -20.66 -1.07 4.23
CA ALA A 128 -21.82 -1.97 4.34
C ALA A 128 -22.41 -1.99 5.76
N ASP A 129 -21.56 -2.03 6.78
CA ASP A 129 -21.98 -1.99 8.19
C ASP A 129 -22.60 -0.65 8.59
N GLU A 130 -22.08 0.46 8.08
CA GLU A 130 -22.64 1.80 8.29
C GLU A 130 -23.99 1.96 7.60
N PHE A 131 -24.08 1.57 6.33
CA PHE A 131 -25.32 1.57 5.55
C PHE A 131 -26.40 0.69 6.20
N SER A 132 -26.01 -0.48 6.71
CA SER A 132 -26.91 -1.40 7.41
C SER A 132 -27.55 -0.76 8.65
N ARG A 133 -26.71 -0.09 9.47
CA ARG A 133 -27.14 0.60 10.69
C ARG A 133 -28.02 1.80 10.40
N GLU A 134 -27.68 2.60 9.39
CA GLU A 134 -28.40 3.82 9.04
C GLU A 134 -29.81 3.53 8.49
N HIS A 135 -29.95 2.48 7.67
CA HIS A 135 -31.22 2.17 7.00
C HIS A 135 -31.99 0.99 7.63
N GLY A 136 -31.41 0.31 8.62
CA GLY A 136 -32.04 -0.82 9.31
C GLY A 136 -32.29 -2.01 8.38
N VAL A 137 -31.32 -2.31 7.52
CA VAL A 137 -31.27 -3.47 6.62
C VAL A 137 -29.96 -4.21 6.86
N ASP A 138 -29.93 -5.54 6.72
CA ASP A 138 -28.68 -6.30 6.71
C ASP A 138 -28.12 -6.25 5.28
N PHE A 139 -27.19 -5.34 5.05
CA PHE A 139 -26.55 -5.10 3.77
C PHE A 139 -25.13 -5.69 3.81
N GLU A 140 -24.87 -6.69 2.98
CA GLU A 140 -23.60 -7.42 2.95
C GLU A 140 -23.06 -7.53 1.51
N PHE A 141 -21.74 -7.47 1.36
CA PHE A 141 -21.05 -7.80 0.11
C PHE A 141 -20.55 -9.24 0.16
N ASP A 142 -20.72 -9.99 -0.93
CA ASP A 142 -20.01 -11.25 -1.11
C ASP A 142 -18.57 -11.04 -1.62
N ASP A 143 -17.78 -12.11 -1.67
CA ASP A 143 -16.38 -12.05 -2.11
C ASP A 143 -16.22 -11.52 -3.55
N SER A 144 -17.18 -11.83 -4.43
CA SER A 144 -17.17 -11.38 -5.83
C SER A 144 -17.42 -9.87 -5.93
N ALA A 145 -18.29 -9.35 -5.06
CA ALA A 145 -18.58 -7.94 -4.96
C ALA A 145 -17.40 -7.16 -4.38
N LEU A 146 -16.81 -7.65 -3.29
CA LEU A 146 -15.63 -7.02 -2.68
C LEU A 146 -14.47 -6.96 -3.68
N GLN A 147 -14.19 -8.05 -4.39
CA GLN A 147 -13.15 -8.07 -5.41
C GLN A 147 -13.42 -7.03 -6.51
N ARG A 148 -14.67 -6.95 -6.99
CA ARG A 148 -15.04 -6.02 -8.05
C ARG A 148 -14.99 -4.55 -7.62
N LEU A 149 -15.36 -4.25 -6.37
CA LEU A 149 -15.22 -2.91 -5.79
C LEU A 149 -13.76 -2.47 -5.73
N VAL A 150 -12.87 -3.35 -5.26
CA VAL A 150 -11.42 -3.07 -5.19
C VAL A 150 -10.86 -2.82 -6.58
N GLU A 151 -11.19 -3.65 -7.56
CA GLU A 151 -10.78 -3.46 -8.96
C GLU A 151 -11.22 -2.11 -9.52
N ARG A 152 -12.48 -1.71 -9.28
CA ARG A 152 -13.02 -0.42 -9.73
C ARG A 152 -12.39 0.76 -9.00
N ALA A 153 -12.20 0.67 -7.69
CA ALA A 153 -11.58 1.73 -6.90
C ALA A 153 -10.14 2.03 -7.40
N VAL A 154 -9.37 0.98 -7.70
CA VAL A 154 -8.01 1.12 -8.26
C VAL A 154 -8.06 1.66 -9.69
N ALA A 155 -8.95 1.15 -10.55
CA ALA A 155 -9.06 1.59 -11.94
C ALA A 155 -9.52 3.04 -12.09
N GLU A 156 -10.49 3.46 -11.28
CA GLU A 156 -11.09 4.80 -11.32
C GLU A 156 -10.31 5.82 -10.44
N ARG A 157 -9.33 5.36 -9.64
CA ARG A 157 -8.59 6.17 -8.65
C ARG A 157 -9.51 6.96 -7.71
N MET A 158 -10.61 6.34 -7.28
CA MET A 158 -11.57 6.93 -6.36
C MET A 158 -11.42 6.31 -4.97
N LYS A 159 -11.70 7.09 -3.92
CA LYS A 159 -11.79 6.55 -2.56
C LYS A 159 -12.93 5.54 -2.50
N MET A 160 -12.75 4.46 -1.73
CA MET A 160 -13.76 3.42 -1.61
C MET A 160 -15.09 3.97 -1.09
N SER A 161 -15.04 4.91 -0.12
CA SER A 161 -16.23 5.59 0.40
C SER A 161 -17.04 6.30 -0.68
N ASP A 162 -16.35 7.03 -1.56
CA ASP A 162 -17.00 7.86 -2.60
C ASP A 162 -17.57 6.96 -3.71
N LEU A 163 -16.84 5.89 -4.07
CA LEU A 163 -17.30 4.87 -5.01
C LEU A 163 -18.57 4.19 -4.50
N CYS A 164 -18.57 3.70 -3.26
CA CYS A 164 -19.73 3.05 -2.66
C CYS A 164 -20.92 4.01 -2.52
N ALA A 165 -20.68 5.26 -2.07
CA ALA A 165 -21.74 6.26 -1.95
C ALA A 165 -22.39 6.59 -3.31
N HIS A 166 -21.61 6.64 -4.38
CA HIS A 166 -22.14 6.84 -5.73
C HIS A 166 -22.92 5.64 -6.25
N LEU A 167 -22.41 4.42 -6.06
CA LEU A 167 -23.05 3.20 -6.58
C LEU A 167 -24.36 2.85 -5.86
N PHE A 168 -24.42 3.10 -4.55
CA PHE A 168 -25.55 2.65 -3.71
C PHE A 168 -26.48 3.77 -3.28
N LYS A 169 -26.39 4.96 -3.89
CA LYS A 169 -27.22 6.13 -3.56
C LYS A 169 -28.73 5.84 -3.55
N ASP A 170 -29.19 5.06 -4.53
CA ASP A 170 -30.61 4.76 -4.72
C ASP A 170 -31.05 3.43 -4.05
N PHE A 171 -30.09 2.65 -3.55
CA PHE A 171 -30.36 1.38 -2.88
C PHE A 171 -31.17 1.55 -1.60
N GLN A 172 -31.00 2.66 -0.87
CA GLN A 172 -31.79 2.94 0.33
C GLN A 172 -33.30 2.92 0.06
N PHE A 173 -33.73 3.43 -1.10
CA PHE A 173 -35.14 3.51 -1.46
C PHE A 173 -35.64 2.14 -1.94
N GLY A 174 -34.90 1.49 -2.83
CA GLY A 174 -35.28 0.18 -3.37
C GLY A 174 -35.30 -0.92 -2.30
N LEU A 175 -34.32 -0.96 -1.41
CA LEU A 175 -34.27 -1.94 -0.31
C LEU A 175 -35.38 -1.70 0.73
N SER A 176 -35.72 -0.44 1.02
CA SER A 176 -36.86 -0.10 1.90
C SER A 176 -38.20 -0.56 1.31
N LEU A 177 -38.39 -0.42 -0.01
CA LEU A 177 -39.54 -0.94 -0.74
C LEU A 177 -39.63 -2.48 -0.65
N ILE A 178 -38.53 -3.17 -0.92
CA ILE A 178 -38.48 -4.64 -0.85
C ILE A 178 -38.76 -5.11 0.58
N ARG A 179 -38.19 -4.44 1.60
CA ARG A 179 -38.44 -4.75 3.01
C ARG A 179 -39.91 -4.62 3.37
N LYS A 180 -40.61 -3.59 2.86
CA LYS A 180 -42.07 -3.42 3.07
C LYS A 180 -42.90 -4.51 2.40
N ASN A 181 -42.52 -4.94 1.19
CA ASN A 181 -43.30 -5.91 0.43
C ASN A 181 -43.06 -7.37 0.84
N THR A 182 -41.80 -7.73 1.15
CA THR A 182 -41.40 -9.14 1.40
C THR A 182 -40.99 -9.42 2.85
N GLY A 183 -40.81 -8.39 3.69
CA GLY A 183 -40.31 -8.55 5.06
C GLY A 183 -38.83 -8.97 5.16
N LYS A 184 -38.17 -9.19 4.01
CA LYS A 184 -36.76 -9.59 3.94
C LYS A 184 -35.87 -8.44 4.41
N LYS A 185 -34.99 -8.74 5.38
CA LYS A 185 -34.06 -7.77 5.96
C LYS A 185 -32.63 -7.90 5.44
N LYS A 186 -32.26 -9.10 4.99
CA LYS A 186 -30.91 -9.43 4.51
C LYS A 186 -30.78 -9.40 2.99
N PHE A 187 -29.81 -8.64 2.51
CA PHE A 187 -29.48 -8.43 1.11
C PHE A 187 -27.98 -8.62 0.93
N VAL A 188 -27.62 -9.63 0.14
CA VAL A 188 -26.23 -9.92 -0.23
C VAL A 188 -26.02 -9.46 -1.67
N LEU A 189 -25.05 -8.58 -1.86
CA LEU A 189 -24.68 -8.04 -3.15
C LEU A 189 -23.54 -8.84 -3.76
N ASN A 190 -23.70 -9.17 -5.04
CA ASN A 190 -22.71 -9.86 -5.85
C ASN A 190 -22.10 -8.92 -6.90
N GLN A 191 -21.17 -9.44 -7.70
CA GLN A 191 -20.54 -8.69 -8.79
C GLN A 191 -21.54 -7.93 -9.69
N ALA A 192 -22.70 -8.51 -10.01
CA ALA A 192 -23.70 -7.88 -10.89
C ALA A 192 -24.27 -6.58 -10.29
N ALA A 193 -24.35 -6.49 -8.96
CA ALA A 193 -24.79 -5.28 -8.28
C ALA A 193 -23.81 -4.11 -8.39
N ILE A 194 -22.54 -4.39 -8.69
CA ILE A 194 -21.51 -3.36 -8.87
C ILE A 194 -21.33 -3.01 -10.34
N ASP A 195 -21.43 -3.98 -11.24
CA ASP A 195 -21.33 -3.74 -12.68
C ASP A 195 -22.57 -2.99 -13.22
N ALA A 196 -23.77 -3.28 -12.69
CA ALA A 196 -25.02 -2.63 -13.11
C ALA A 196 -25.99 -2.41 -11.92
N PRO A 197 -25.69 -1.44 -11.03
CA PRO A 197 -26.46 -1.21 -9.79
C PRO A 197 -27.94 -0.95 -10.03
N ASP A 198 -28.29 -0.08 -10.99
CA ASP A 198 -29.69 0.27 -11.28
C ASP A 198 -30.50 -0.91 -11.80
N LYS A 199 -29.87 -1.72 -12.68
CA LYS A 199 -30.50 -2.90 -13.27
C LYS A 199 -30.72 -3.97 -12.19
N PHE A 200 -29.71 -4.21 -11.36
CA PHE A 200 -29.79 -5.16 -10.26
C PHE A 200 -30.88 -4.78 -9.25
N LEU A 201 -30.94 -3.49 -8.87
CA LEU A 201 -31.97 -2.98 -7.97
C LEU A 201 -33.37 -3.13 -8.60
N SER A 202 -33.52 -2.80 -9.88
CA SER A 202 -34.78 -2.95 -10.61
C SER A 202 -35.25 -4.41 -10.66
N GLU A 203 -34.34 -5.36 -10.92
CA GLU A 203 -34.65 -6.80 -10.92
C GLU A 203 -35.07 -7.28 -9.52
N LEU A 204 -34.38 -6.85 -8.47
CA LEU A 204 -34.73 -7.16 -7.09
C LEU A 204 -36.11 -6.61 -6.69
N VAL A 205 -36.41 -5.37 -7.09
CA VAL A 205 -37.71 -4.75 -6.84
C VAL A 205 -38.80 -5.50 -7.60
N LEU A 206 -38.61 -5.79 -8.89
CA LEU A 206 -39.56 -6.56 -9.70
C LEU A 206 -39.85 -7.95 -9.11
N GLN A 207 -38.81 -8.66 -8.63
CA GLN A 207 -38.98 -9.94 -7.96
C GLN A 207 -39.78 -9.83 -6.65
N SER A 208 -39.70 -8.69 -5.95
CA SER A 208 -40.52 -8.45 -4.76
C SER A 208 -42.02 -8.28 -5.06
N TYR A 209 -42.37 -8.00 -6.32
CA TYR A 209 -43.75 -7.76 -6.78
C TYR A 209 -44.44 -8.98 -7.42
N GLY A 210 -43.84 -10.18 -7.50
CA GLY A 210 -44.50 -11.35 -8.09
C GLY A 210 -44.15 -12.74 -7.50
N PRO A 211 -45.08 -13.73 -7.49
CA PRO A 211 -46.49 -13.72 -7.88
C PRO A 211 -47.42 -13.76 -6.64
N GLY A 212 -48.21 -12.70 -6.43
CA GLY A 212 -49.16 -12.63 -5.32
C GLY A 212 -49.72 -11.23 -5.02
N GLY A 213 -49.25 -10.19 -5.70
CA GLY A 213 -49.82 -8.84 -5.62
C GLY A 213 -51.03 -8.70 -6.52
N ASP A 214 -52.20 -8.77 -5.91
CA ASP A 214 -53.52 -8.45 -6.45
C ASP A 214 -53.49 -7.15 -7.28
N ARG A 215 -53.97 -7.20 -8.53
CA ARG A 215 -54.25 -5.98 -9.30
C ARG A 215 -55.60 -5.47 -8.80
N PRO A 216 -55.72 -4.26 -8.22
CA PRO A 216 -57.03 -3.64 -8.14
C PRO A 216 -57.43 -3.27 -9.57
N ALA A 217 -58.51 -3.88 -10.03
CA ALA A 217 -59.24 -3.42 -11.19
C ALA A 217 -59.92 -2.09 -10.83
N GLU A 218 -59.66 -1.05 -11.62
CA GLU A 218 -60.62 -0.03 -12.05
C GLU A 218 -60.05 0.78 -13.22
#